data_AF-A0A3B4X787-F1
#
_entry.id   AF-A0A3B4X787-F1
#
_cell.length_a   1.000
_cell.length_b   1.000
_cell.length_c   1.000
_cell.angle_alpha   90.00
_cell.angle_beta   90.00
_cell.angle_gamma   90.00
#
_symmetry.space_group_name_H-M   'P 1'
#
loop_
_entity.id
_entity.type
_entity.pdbx_description
1 polymer ?
#
loop_
_entity_poly.entity_id
_entity_poly.type
_entity_poly.pdbx_seq_one_letter_code
_entity_poly.pdbx_strand_id
1 'polypeptide(L)' 'MNYNLQDAMAGLIEVFHSYSGKEGDKYKLNKGELKTLLNEKLPGFLRVLLL' A
#
# COMPACT_ATOMS: atom_id res chain seq x y z
N MET A 1 -2.22 22.21 -5.78
CA MET A 1 -1.18 21.27 -5.33
C MET A 1 -0.82 20.40 -6.52
N ASN A 2 0.31 20.66 -7.16
CA ASN A 2 0.79 19.81 -8.26
C ASN A 2 1.58 18.68 -7.61
N TYR A 3 1.05 17.46 -7.59
CA TYR A 3 1.78 16.29 -7.10
C TYR A 3 2.91 16.01 -8.08
N ASN A 4 4.13 16.39 -7.70
CA ASN A 4 5.30 16.03 -8.47
C ASN A 4 5.67 14.55 -8.17
N LEU A 5 6.56 13.99 -8.98
CA LEU A 5 7.00 12.61 -8.82
C LEU A 5 7.59 12.34 -7.42
N GLN A 6 8.31 13.32 -6.85
CA GLN A 6 8.93 13.18 -5.53
C GLN A 6 7.86 13.02 -4.43
N ASP A 7 6.81 13.83 -4.44
CA ASP A 7 5.72 13.76 -3.45
C ASP A 7 4.93 12.46 -3.60
N ALA A 8 4.69 12.01 -4.84
CA ALA A 8 4.04 10.73 -5.09
C ALA A 8 4.87 9.55 -4.57
N MET A 9 6.18 9.56 -4.81
CA MET A 9 7.09 8.51 -4.32
C MET A 9 7.19 8.51 -2.79
N ALA A 10 7.28 9.68 -2.16
CA ALA A 10 7.29 9.81 -0.71
C ALA A 10 6.00 9.23 -0.08
N GLY A 11 4.84 9.55 -0.65
CA GLY A 11 3.55 9.00 -0.19
C GLY A 11 3.46 7.48 -0.33
N LEU A 12 3.97 6.90 -1.42
CA LEU A 12 4.02 5.45 -1.59
C LEU A 12 4.91 4.77 -0.55
N ILE A 13 6.08 5.35 -0.25
CA ILE A 13 7.02 4.84 0.75
C ILE A 13 6.41 4.90 2.16
N GLU A 14 5.77 6.01 2.51
CA GLU A 14 5.11 6.18 3.81
C GLU A 14 3.96 5.19 4.00
N VAL A 15 3.11 5.03 2.98
CA VAL A 15 2.05 4.03 2.99
C VAL A 15 2.65 2.63 3.10
N PHE A 16 3.70 2.28 2.35
CA PHE A 16 4.35 0.97 2.46
C PHE A 16 4.82 0.69 3.90
N HIS A 17 5.58 1.61 4.49
CA HIS A 17 6.13 1.45 5.84
C HIS A 17 5.06 1.38 6.94
N SER A 18 3.88 1.95 6.72
CA SER A 18 2.75 1.87 7.66
C SER A 18 2.12 0.46 7.75
N TYR A 19 2.39 -0.41 6.78
CA TYR A 19 1.84 -1.77 6.72
C TYR A 19 2.89 -2.88 6.74
N SER A 20 4.12 -2.64 6.27
CA SER A 20 5.20 -3.64 6.22
C SER A 20 5.73 -4.01 7.61
N GLY A 21 6.05 -5.29 7.81
CA GLY A 21 6.76 -5.77 9.00
C GLY A 21 5.92 -5.89 10.27
N LYS A 22 4.58 -5.78 10.16
CA LYS A 22 3.67 -6.10 11.27
C LYS A 22 3.76 -7.59 11.63
N GLU A 23 4.02 -8.44 10.64
CA GLU A 23 4.12 -9.89 10.80
C GLU A 23 5.43 -10.44 10.20
N GLY A 24 6.56 -9.74 10.38
CA GLY A 24 7.87 -10.25 9.97
C GLY A 24 8.82 -9.21 9.38
N ASP A 25 9.17 -9.36 8.10
CA ASP A 25 10.20 -8.57 7.41
C ASP A 25 9.70 -7.17 7.05
N LYS A 26 10.22 -6.14 7.72
CA LYS A 26 9.87 -4.72 7.49
C LYS A 26 10.20 -4.17 6.10
N TYR A 27 10.94 -4.92 5.27
CA TYR A 27 11.28 -4.51 3.92
C TYR A 27 10.35 -5.11 2.86
N LYS A 28 9.35 -5.90 3.27
CA LYS A 28 8.37 -6.53 2.36
C LYS A 28 6.96 -6.43 2.95
N LEU A 29 5.97 -6.58 2.09
CA LEU A 29 4.59 -6.84 2.49
C LEU A 29 4.32 -8.32 2.26
N ASN A 30 3.88 -9.02 3.30
CA ASN A 30 3.32 -10.35 3.13
C ASN A 30 1.91 -10.26 2.51
N LYS A 31 1.31 -11.41 2.16
CA LYS A 31 -0.01 -11.47 1.52
C LYS A 31 -1.12 -10.82 2.38
N GLY A 32 -1.07 -11.00 3.70
CA GLY A 32 -2.02 -10.42 4.65
C GLY A 32 -1.88 -8.91 4.72
N GLU A 33 -0.66 -8.42 4.92
CA GLU A 33 -0.33 -6.99 5.00
C GLU A 33 -0.73 -6.24 3.72
N LEU A 34 -0.42 -6.81 2.55
CA LEU A 34 -0.83 -6.24 1.26
C LEU A 34 -2.36 -6.22 1.11
N LYS A 35 -3.06 -7.29 1.51
CA LYS A 35 -4.53 -7.34 1.45
C LYS A 35 -5.16 -6.26 2.33
N THR A 36 -4.63 -6.05 3.53
CA THR A 36 -5.10 -5.00 4.44
C THR A 36 -4.86 -3.62 3.86
N LEU A 37 -3.65 -3.33 3.35
CA LEU A 37 -3.33 -2.06 2.69
C LEU A 37 -4.30 -1.76 1.55
N LEU A 38 -4.51 -2.73 0.64
CA LEU A 38 -5.39 -2.54 -0.51
C LEU A 38 -6.84 -2.30 -0.09
N ASN A 39 -7.34 -3.03 0.91
CA ASN A 39 -8.71 -2.84 1.40
C ASN A 39 -8.93 -1.47 2.06
N GLU A 40 -7.96 -0.99 2.84
CA GLU A 40 -8.09 0.26 3.60
C GLU A 40 -7.79 1.52 2.77
N LYS A 41 -6.74 1.48 1.94
CA LYS A 41 -6.26 2.65 1.19
C LYS A 41 -6.79 2.72 -0.24
N LEU A 42 -7.16 1.58 -0.84
CA LEU A 42 -7.66 1.48 -2.21
C LEU A 42 -8.97 0.68 -2.27
N PRO A 43 -10.01 1.12 -1.55
CA PRO A 43 -11.28 0.39 -1.50
C PRO A 43 -11.83 0.20 -2.91
N GLY A 44 -12.13 -1.05 -3.26
CA GLY A 44 -12.63 -1.42 -4.59
C GLY A 44 -11.56 -1.84 -5.60
N PHE A 45 -10.27 -1.65 -5.34
CA PHE A 45 -9.19 -2.11 -6.23
C PHE A 45 -9.24 -3.63 -6.47
N LEU A 46 -9.44 -4.40 -5.40
CA LEU A 46 -9.60 -5.85 -5.48
C LEU A 46 -10.93 -6.29 -6.10
N ARG A 47 -11.89 -5.38 -6.27
CA ARG A 47 -13.21 -5.65 -6.85
C ARG A 47 -13.17 -5.64 -8.38
N VAL A 48 -12.26 -4.87 -8.99
CA VAL A 48 -12.09 -4.76 -10.44
C VAL A 48 -11.46 -6.02 -11.05
N LEU A 49 -10.74 -6.82 -10.26
CA LEU A 49 -10.08 -8.04 -10.75
C LEU A 49 -11.01 -9.26 -10.88
N LEU A 50 -12.29 -9.12 -10.53
CA LEU A 50 -13.28 -10.21 -10.52
C LEU A 50 -14.45 -9.96 -11.51
N LEU A 51 -14.31 -8.97 -12.40
CA LEU A 51 -15.21 -8.68 -13.53
C LEU A 51 -14.39 -8.73 -14.82
#